data_AF-A0A352RWT6-F1
#
_entry.id   AF-A0A352RWT6-F1
#
_cell.length_a   1.000
_cell.length_b   1.000
_cell.length_c   1.000
_cell.angle_alpha   90.00
_cell.angle_beta   90.00
_cell.angle_gamma   90.00
#
_symmetry.space_group_name_H-M   'P 1'
#
loop_
_entity.id
_entity.type
_entity.pdbx_description
1 polymer ?
#
loop_
_entity_poly.entity_id
_entity_poly.type
_entity_poly.pdbx_seq_one_letter_code
_entity_poly.pdbx_strand_id
1 'polypeptide(L)' 'MKEIALVTFDQFTDIDLFLMWDILGRNTKDWNVRILAPSSIVRSANGLSVSAHGSLSEANH' A
#
# COMPACT_ATOMS: atom_id res chain seq x y z
N MET A 1 -1.73 -16.25 9.26
CA MET A 1 -1.85 -15.40 8.07
C MET A 1 -0.69 -14.41 8.13
N LYS A 2 0.11 -14.30 7.07
CA LYS A 2 1.23 -13.34 7.03
C LYS A 2 0.72 -11.95 6.63
N GLU A 3 1.46 -10.90 6.93
CA GLU A 3 1.16 -9.55 6.42
C GLU A 3 2.22 -9.11 5.41
N ILE A 4 1.78 -8.39 4.38
CA ILE A 4 2.65 -7.74 3.41
C ILE A 4 2.33 -6.25 3.45
N ALA A 5 3.33 -5.46 3.83
CA ALA A 5 3.24 -4.01 3.81
C ALA A 5 3.71 -3.46 2.45
N LEU A 6 2.84 -2.73 1.77
CA LEU A 6 3.18 -1.86 0.65
C LEU A 6 3.40 -0.45 1.20
N VAL A 7 4.65 -0.08 1.40
CA VAL A 7 5.02 1.25 1.91
C VAL A 7 5.05 2.25 0.76
N THR A 8 4.33 3.35 0.90
CA THR A 8 4.25 4.40 -0.13
C THR A 8 4.23 5.81 0.49
N PHE A 9 4.42 6.81 -0.38
CA PHE A 9 4.50 8.23 -0.05
C PHE A 9 3.78 9.04 -1.14
N ASP A 10 3.61 10.34 -0.94
CA ASP A 10 3.17 11.22 -2.03
C ASP A 10 4.11 11.14 -3.24
N GLN A 11 3.54 11.40 -4.41
CA GLN A 11 4.20 11.32 -5.72
C GLN A 11 4.68 9.90 -6.09
N PHE A 12 4.09 8.85 -5.51
CA PHE A 12 4.36 7.48 -5.94
C PHE A 12 3.93 7.25 -7.39
N THR A 13 4.64 6.35 -8.08
CA THR A 13 4.28 5.90 -9.43
C THR A 13 3.01 5.05 -9.37
N ASP A 14 1.95 5.48 -10.06
CA ASP A 14 0.64 4.81 -10.02
C ASP A 14 0.73 3.31 -10.31
N ILE A 15 1.40 2.94 -11.40
CA ILE A 15 1.45 1.56 -11.86
C ILE A 15 2.22 0.65 -10.88
N ASP A 16 3.28 1.16 -10.23
CA ASP A 16 4.11 0.38 -9.33
C ASP A 16 3.34 -0.05 -8.08
N LEU A 17 2.54 0.86 -7.51
CA LEU A 17 1.71 0.53 -6.34
C LEU A 17 0.52 -0.35 -6.73
N PHE A 18 -0.24 0.03 -7.75
CA PHE A 18 -1.49 -0.66 -8.08
C PHE A 18 -1.26 -2.06 -8.66
N LEU A 19 -0.21 -2.26 -9.47
CA LEU A 19 0.12 -3.60 -9.98
C LEU A 19 0.51 -4.55 -8.86
N MET A 20 1.36 -4.10 -7.93
CA MET A 20 1.77 -4.91 -6.79
C MET A 20 0.59 -5.22 -5.87
N TRP A 21 -0.26 -4.22 -5.61
CA TRP A 21 -1.46 -4.41 -4.81
C TRP A 21 -2.44 -5.41 -5.44
N ASP A 22 -2.69 -5.32 -6.75
CA ASP A 22 -3.56 -6.25 -7.47
C ASP A 22 -3.03 -7.69 -7.45
N ILE A 23 -1.76 -7.89 -7.79
CA ILE A 23 -1.17 -9.24 -7.84
C ILE A 23 -1.17 -9.89 -6.46
N LEU A 24 -0.73 -9.17 -5.43
CA LEU A 24 -0.63 -9.71 -4.07
C LEU A 24 -2.02 -9.87 -3.42
N GLY A 25 -2.96 -8.99 -3.73
CA GLY A 25 -4.33 -9.00 -3.21
C GLY A 25 -5.20 -10.14 -3.75
N ARG A 26 -4.81 -10.78 -4.86
CA ARG A 26 -5.51 -11.96 -5.40
C ARG A 26 -5.44 -13.17 -4.47
N ASN A 27 -4.42 -13.27 -3.61
CA ASN A 27 -4.36 -14.31 -2.58
C ASN A 27 -4.97 -13.80 -1.28
N THR A 28 -6.09 -14.40 -0.87
CA THR A 28 -6.83 -14.02 0.34
C THR A 28 -6.71 -15.02 1.49
N LYS A 29 -5.90 -16.08 1.32
CA LYS A 29 -5.79 -17.19 2.29
C LYS A 29 -4.48 -17.18 3.05
N ASP A 30 -3.38 -16.88 2.36
CA ASP A 30 -2.04 -17.04 2.94
C ASP A 30 -1.53 -15.74 3.59
N TRP A 31 -1.91 -14.60 3.02
CA TRP A 31 -1.50 -13.27 3.51
C TRP A 31 -2.56 -12.19 3.34
N ASN A 32 -2.34 -11.07 4.04
CA ASN A 32 -3.10 -9.84 3.93
C ASN A 32 -2.17 -8.71 3.44
N VAL A 33 -2.64 -7.90 2.49
CA VAL A 33 -1.85 -6.80 1.89
C VAL A 33 -2.35 -5.47 2.44
N ARG A 34 -1.45 -4.66 3.02
CA ARG A 34 -1.78 -3.36 3.59
C ARG A 34 -0.93 -2.26 2.96
N ILE A 35 -1.55 -1.14 2.59
CA ILE A 35 -0.85 0.06 2.10
C ILE A 35 -0.55 0.92 3.32
N LEU A 36 0.73 1.16 3.61
CA LEU A 36 1.18 1.96 4.74
C LEU A 36 1.80 3.26 4.22
N ALA A 37 1.50 4.38 4.89
CA ALA A 37 1.92 5.70 4.45
C ALA A 37 2.14 6.65 5.64
N PRO A 38 2.83 7.80 5.45
CA PRO A 38 3.00 8.80 6.50
C PRO A 38 1.71 9.58 6.83
N SER A 39 0.74 9.58 5.94
CA SER A 39 -0.56 10.27 6.06
C SER A 39 -1.72 9.32 5.77
N SER A 40 -2.94 9.68 6.20
CA SER A 40 -4.15 8.89 5.93
C SER A 40 -4.52 8.82 4.45
N ILE A 41 -4.07 9.81 3.66
CA ILE A 41 -4.23 9.86 2.21
C ILE A 41 -2.88 10.26 1.62
N VAL A 42 -2.45 9.53 0.59
CA VAL A 42 -1.33 9.91 -0.29
C VAL A 42 -1.83 10.10 -1.71
N ARG A 43 -1.11 10.93 -2.48
CA ARG A 43 -1.43 11.22 -3.87
C ARG A 43 -0.34 10.68 -4.80
N SER A 44 -0.73 10.00 -5.87
CA SER A 44 0.19 9.51 -6.89
C SER A 44 0.78 10.65 -7.73
N ALA A 45 1.81 10.35 -8.51
CA ALA A 45 2.41 11.29 -9.46
C ALA A 45 1.40 11.84 -10.48
N ASN A 46 0.37 11.06 -10.85
CA ASN A 46 -0.70 11.49 -11.75
C ASN A 46 -1.95 12.03 -11.02
N GLY A 47 -1.87 12.23 -9.70
CA GLY A 47 -2.90 12.92 -8.93
C GLY A 47 -3.97 12.03 -8.31
N LEU A 48 -3.87 10.70 -8.41
CA LEU A 48 -4.81 9.76 -7.79
C LEU A 48 -4.62 9.72 -6.26
N SER A 49 -5.71 9.87 -5.53
CA SER A 49 -5.70 9.76 -4.07
C SER A 49 -5.91 8.31 -3.63
N VAL A 50 -5.07 7.82 -2.72
CA VAL A 50 -5.19 6.49 -2.10
C VAL A 50 -5.26 6.66 -0.58
N SER A 51 -6.26 6.04 0.04
CA SER A 51 -6.36 5.95 1.50
C SER A 51 -5.37 4.91 2.02
N ALA A 52 -4.53 5.30 2.97
CA ALA A 52 -3.64 4.37 3.64
C ALA A 52 -4.44 3.44 4.58
N HIS A 53 -4.02 2.18 4.65
CA HIS A 53 -4.56 1.20 5.59
C HIS A 53 -3.92 1.31 6.99
N GLY A 54 -2.81 2.03 7.11
CA GLY A 54 -2.07 2.19 8.36
C GLY A 54 -0.88 3.14 8.23
N SER A 55 -0.20 3.34 9.36
CA SER A 55 0.97 4.19 9.48
C SER A 55 2.28 3.44 9.20
N LEU A 56 3.35 4.16 8.88
CA LEU A 56 4.67 3.56 8.59
C LEU A 56 5.27 2.77 9.77
N SER A 57 4.89 3.08 11.01
CA SER A 57 5.43 2.37 12.18
C SER A 57 5.06 0.89 12.20
N GLU A 58 3.93 0.53 11.58
CA GLU A 58 3.43 -0.85 11.49
C GLU A 58 4.32 -1.74 10.60
N ALA A 59 5.17 -1.16 9.75
CA ALA A 59 6.10 -1.91 8.90
C ALA A 59 7.30 -2.53 9.66
N ASN A 60 7.46 -2.24 10.96
CA ASN A 60 8.60 -2.70 11.77
C ASN A 60 8.36 -4.03 12.50
N HIS A 61 7.26 -4.72 12.22
CA HIS A 61 6.82 -5.91 12.96
C HIS A 61 6.68 -7.14 12.08
#